data_AF-A0A1H0UDK2-F1
#
_entry.id   AF-A0A1H0UDK2-F1
#
_cell.length_a   1.000
_cell.length_b   1.000
_cell.length_c   1.000
_cell.angle_alpha   90.00
_cell.angle_beta   90.00
_cell.angle_gamma   90.00
#
_symmetry.space_group_name_H-M   'P 1'
#
loop_
_entity.id
_entity.type
_entity.pdbx_description
1 polymer ?
#
loop_
_entity_poly.entity_id
_entity_poly.type
_entity_poly.pdbx_seq_one_letter_code
_entity_poly.pdbx_strand_id
1 'polypeptide(L)'
;MAPPFPREARCIREALDRADPQRRAEFDRDFQEALKKVAEDYDTGHIDTVLDDWWGAAILAEYPPTEQEDEIKARADRGDFSGLIHIDEHRRSWREDEHGNLWRTDENGDLWRQSPAGKRERIEASTTPEDED
;
A
#
# COMPACT_ATOMS: atom_id res chain seq x y z
N MET A 1 -4.88 6.03 4.47
CA MET A 1 -3.76 6.57 5.26
C MET A 1 -3.17 7.70 4.45
N ALA A 2 -3.06 8.91 5.00
CA ALA A 2 -2.34 9.97 4.30
C ALA A 2 -0.85 9.62 4.29
N PRO A 3 -0.11 9.90 3.20
CA PRO A 3 1.32 9.68 3.19
C PRO A 3 2.01 10.53 4.26
N PRO A 4 3.15 10.07 4.81
CA PRO A 4 3.81 10.72 5.94
C PRO A 4 4.33 12.12 5.61
N PHE A 5 4.61 12.40 4.33
CA PHE A 5 5.02 13.70 3.83
C PHE A 5 4.63 13.85 2.34
N PRO A 6 4.47 15.09 1.83
CA PRO A 6 4.07 15.33 0.45
C PRO A 6 5.17 14.90 -0.55
N ARG A 7 4.75 14.57 -1.78
CA ARG A 7 5.62 14.21 -2.92
C ARG A 7 6.31 15.44 -3.50
N GLU A 8 7.14 16.06 -2.68
CA GLU A 8 7.91 17.26 -3.03
C GLU A 8 9.40 16.97 -2.93
N ALA A 9 10.18 17.52 -3.86
CA ALA A 9 11.63 17.31 -3.92
C ALA A 9 12.32 17.59 -2.59
N ARG A 10 11.92 18.68 -1.91
CA ARG A 10 12.46 19.07 -0.60
C ARG A 10 12.14 18.05 0.49
N CYS A 11 10.92 17.54 0.55
CA CYS A 11 10.50 16.58 1.57
C CYS A 11 11.19 15.23 1.38
N ILE A 12 11.28 14.75 0.14
CA ILE A 12 12.03 13.52 -0.21
C ILE A 12 13.49 13.67 0.20
N ARG A 13 14.09 14.81 -0.15
CA ARG A 13 15.45 15.23 0.21
C ARG A 13 15.66 15.19 1.73
N GLU A 14 14.80 15.82 2.53
CA GLU A 14 14.88 15.84 4.00
C GLU A 14 14.63 14.45 4.64
N ALA A 15 13.76 13.62 4.05
CA ALA A 15 13.53 12.26 4.50
C ALA A 15 14.75 11.35 4.27
N LEU A 16 15.33 11.38 3.06
CA LEU A 16 16.53 10.62 2.75
C LEU A 16 17.74 11.10 3.54
N ASP A 17 17.85 12.40 3.85
CA ASP A 17 18.93 12.93 4.70
C ASP A 17 18.95 12.29 6.10
N ARG A 18 17.75 12.02 6.64
CA ARG A 18 17.56 11.40 7.97
C ARG A 18 17.74 9.89 7.95
N ALA A 19 17.25 9.23 6.89
CA ALA A 19 17.20 7.77 6.82
C ALA A 19 18.41 7.14 6.11
N ASP A 20 18.84 7.69 4.98
CA ASP A 20 19.91 7.15 4.12
C ASP A 20 20.61 8.23 3.29
N PRO A 21 21.73 8.79 3.79
CA PRO A 21 22.51 9.82 3.10
C PRO A 21 23.10 9.37 1.75
N GLN A 22 23.28 8.06 1.53
CA GLN A 22 23.81 7.56 0.26
C GLN A 22 22.74 7.61 -0.82
N ARG A 23 21.52 7.13 -0.53
CA ARG A 23 20.36 7.28 -1.41
C ARG A 23 20.02 8.74 -1.69
N ARG A 24 20.31 9.62 -0.74
CA ARG A 24 20.13 11.06 -0.97
C ARG A 24 21.01 11.61 -2.10
N ALA A 25 22.25 11.16 -2.19
CA ALA A 25 23.15 11.58 -3.28
C ALA A 25 22.67 11.05 -4.64
N GLU A 26 22.09 9.86 -4.67
CA GLU A 26 21.48 9.27 -5.87
C GLU A 26 20.23 10.05 -6.31
N PHE A 27 19.34 10.40 -5.37
CA PHE A 27 18.20 11.28 -5.64
C PHE A 27 18.64 12.64 -6.21
N ASP A 28 19.61 13.29 -5.58
CA ASP A 28 20.08 14.60 -6.03
C ASP A 28 20.68 14.50 -7.45
N ARG A 29 21.37 13.40 -7.80
CA ARG A 29 21.88 13.16 -9.16
C ARG A 29 20.74 12.99 -10.18
N ASP A 30 19.79 12.13 -9.88
CA ASP A 30 18.69 11.80 -10.80
C ASP A 30 17.76 13.01 -11.00
N PHE A 31 17.51 13.78 -9.95
CA PHE A 31 16.75 15.02 -10.02
C PHE A 31 17.46 16.09 -10.87
N GLN A 32 18.79 16.19 -10.76
CA GLN A 32 19.58 17.08 -11.64
C GLN A 32 19.56 16.62 -13.10
N GLU A 33 19.53 15.32 -13.36
CA GLU A 33 19.38 14.79 -14.71
C GLU A 33 18.00 15.13 -15.30
N ALA A 34 16.93 14.97 -14.51
CA ALA A 34 15.58 15.37 -14.92
C ALA A 34 15.51 16.85 -15.26
N LEU A 35 16.10 17.73 -14.43
CA LEU A 35 16.15 19.17 -14.71
C LEU A 35 16.89 19.48 -16.02
N LYS A 36 17.94 18.74 -16.36
CA LYS A 36 18.63 18.89 -17.65
C LYS A 36 17.73 18.50 -18.82
N LYS A 37 17.01 17.38 -18.73
CA LYS A 37 16.06 16.96 -19.76
C LYS A 37 14.96 18.00 -19.97
N VAL A 38 14.38 18.51 -18.88
CA VAL A 38 13.39 19.60 -18.93
C VAL A 38 13.97 20.85 -19.62
N ALA A 39 15.25 21.15 -19.42
CA ALA A 39 15.88 22.28 -20.11
C ALA A 39 16.05 22.05 -21.63
N GLU A 40 16.08 20.78 -22.07
CA GLU A 40 16.24 20.39 -23.47
C GLU A 40 14.89 20.30 -24.20
N ASP A 41 13.88 19.68 -23.59
CA ASP A 41 12.59 19.38 -24.21
C ASP A 41 11.40 20.14 -23.62
N TYR A 42 11.61 20.90 -22.53
CA TYR A 42 10.58 21.64 -21.80
C TYR A 42 9.47 20.76 -21.20
N ASP A 43 9.68 19.45 -21.11
CA ASP A 43 8.74 18.52 -20.50
C ASP A 43 9.00 18.39 -19.00
N THR A 44 8.08 18.90 -18.18
CA THR A 44 8.17 18.78 -16.72
C THR A 44 7.85 17.37 -16.21
N GLY A 45 7.33 16.47 -17.05
CA GLY A 45 7.03 15.09 -16.71
C GLY A 45 8.27 14.28 -16.27
N HIS A 46 9.47 14.68 -16.69
CA HIS A 46 10.72 14.10 -16.19
C HIS A 46 10.91 14.32 -14.68
N ILE A 47 10.53 15.49 -14.18
CA ILE A 47 10.60 15.81 -12.75
C ILE A 47 9.58 14.96 -12.00
N ASP A 48 8.35 14.87 -12.51
CA ASP A 48 7.32 14.05 -11.89
C ASP A 48 7.74 12.58 -11.80
N THR A 49 8.28 12.00 -12.87
CA THR A 49 8.74 10.61 -12.86
C THR A 49 9.77 10.36 -11.75
N VAL A 50 10.77 11.23 -11.63
CA VAL A 50 11.77 11.14 -10.55
C VAL A 50 11.13 11.30 -9.16
N LEU A 51 10.17 12.23 -9.02
CA LEU A 51 9.47 12.42 -7.75
C LEU A 51 8.65 11.19 -7.36
N ASP A 52 7.99 10.50 -8.30
CA ASP A 52 7.25 9.26 -7.98
C ASP A 52 8.19 8.13 -7.53
N ASP A 53 9.24 7.88 -8.31
CA ASP A 53 10.18 6.80 -8.03
C ASP A 53 10.85 6.97 -6.66
N TRP A 54 11.29 8.20 -6.36
CA TRP A 54 12.02 8.48 -5.13
C TRP A 54 11.13 8.72 -3.92
N TRP A 55 9.86 9.11 -4.10
CA TRP A 55 8.95 9.26 -2.97
C TRP A 55 8.63 7.94 -2.30
N GLY A 56 8.38 6.88 -3.08
CA GLY A 56 8.22 5.53 -2.54
C GLY A 56 9.48 5.03 -1.83
N ALA A 57 10.65 5.26 -2.43
CA ALA A 57 11.94 4.90 -1.84
C ALA A 57 12.22 5.63 -0.52
N ALA A 58 11.87 6.91 -0.43
CA ALA A 58 12.04 7.72 0.78
C ALA A 58 11.07 7.30 1.89
N ILE A 59 9.82 6.99 1.56
CA ILE A 59 8.85 6.45 2.53
C ILE A 59 9.36 5.14 3.12
N LEU A 60 9.83 4.21 2.28
CA LEU A 60 10.35 2.92 2.75
C LEU A 60 11.65 3.05 3.55
N ALA A 61 12.45 4.09 3.31
CA ALA A 61 13.65 4.35 4.08
C ALA A 61 13.33 4.92 5.48
N GLU A 62 12.36 5.85 5.56
CA GLU A 62 11.96 6.46 6.85
C GLU A 62 11.04 5.56 7.67
N TYR A 63 10.20 4.76 7.00
CA TYR A 63 9.27 3.81 7.58
C TYR A 63 9.56 2.43 6.99
N PRO A 64 10.65 1.77 7.42
CA PRO A 64 10.93 0.42 6.99
C PRO A 64 9.75 -0.48 7.39
N PRO A 65 9.37 -1.43 6.51
CA PRO A 65 8.32 -2.38 6.83
C PRO A 65 8.64 -3.10 8.14
N THR A 66 7.60 -3.28 8.94
CA THR A 66 7.69 -4.09 10.16
C THR A 66 7.93 -5.56 9.81
N GLU A 67 8.47 -6.35 10.75
CA GLU A 67 8.65 -7.80 10.57
C GLU A 67 7.34 -8.48 10.12
N GLN A 68 6.21 -8.02 10.63
CA GLN A 68 4.89 -8.51 10.25
C GLN A 68 4.53 -8.20 8.79
N GLU A 69 4.85 -7.01 8.28
CA GLU A 69 4.61 -6.65 6.89
C GLU A 69 5.55 -7.40 5.93
N ASP A 70 6.79 -7.67 6.36
CA ASP A 70 7.72 -8.50 5.60
C ASP A 70 7.30 -9.97 5.58
N GLU A 71 6.74 -10.50 6.68
CA GLU A 71 6.14 -11.84 6.69
C GLU A 71 4.92 -11.92 5.76
N ILE A 72 4.08 -10.89 5.73
CA ILE A 72 2.94 -10.80 4.80
C ILE A 72 3.43 -10.77 3.35
N LYS A 73 4.46 -9.97 3.03
CA LYS A 73 5.08 -9.95 1.70
C LYS A 73 5.68 -11.29 1.32
N ALA A 74 6.48 -11.88 2.21
CA ALA A 74 7.12 -13.17 1.96
C ALA A 74 6.09 -14.29 1.78
N ARG A 75 4.93 -14.19 2.44
CA ARG A 75 3.80 -15.11 2.24
C ARG A 75 3.15 -14.92 0.87
N ALA A 76 2.89 -13.66 0.48
CA ALA A 76 2.36 -13.32 -0.83
C ALA A 76 3.30 -13.77 -1.97
N ASP A 77 4.62 -13.64 -1.81
CA ASP A 77 5.62 -14.12 -2.78
C ASP A 77 5.60 -15.65 -2.92
N ARG A 78 5.18 -16.38 -1.89
CA ARG A 78 4.95 -17.84 -1.93
C ARG A 78 3.58 -18.22 -2.50
N GLY A 79 2.78 -17.25 -2.92
CA GLY A 79 1.42 -17.46 -3.46
C GLY A 79 0.35 -17.67 -2.41
N ASP A 80 0.65 -17.41 -1.14
CA ASP A 80 -0.30 -17.46 -0.03
C ASP A 80 -0.76 -16.02 0.27
N PHE A 81 -2.02 -15.74 -0.03
CA PHE A 81 -2.63 -14.42 0.15
C PHE A 81 -3.53 -14.35 1.39
N SER A 82 -3.49 -15.37 2.26
CA SER A 82 -4.28 -15.39 3.49
C SER A 82 -4.00 -14.17 4.36
N GLY A 83 -5.06 -13.49 4.79
CA GLY A 83 -4.98 -12.28 5.62
C GLY A 83 -4.74 -10.96 4.88
N LEU A 84 -4.61 -10.98 3.54
CA LEU A 84 -4.62 -9.76 2.73
C LEU A 84 -6.05 -9.21 2.58
N ILE A 85 -6.14 -7.90 2.41
CA ILE A 85 -7.40 -7.24 2.08
C ILE A 85 -7.63 -7.41 0.58
N HIS A 86 -8.69 -8.15 0.21
CA HIS A 86 -9.14 -8.24 -1.16
C HIS A 86 -9.94 -6.98 -1.52
N ILE A 87 -9.50 -6.27 -2.56
CA ILE A 87 -10.20 -5.09 -3.08
C ILE A 87 -10.95 -5.50 -4.34
N ASP A 88 -12.28 -5.35 -4.34
CA ASP A 88 -13.09 -5.66 -5.53
C ASP A 88 -13.08 -4.52 -6.56
N GLU A 89 -13.70 -4.74 -7.73
CA GLU A 89 -13.81 -3.77 -8.83
C GLU A 89 -14.45 -2.44 -8.41
N HIS A 90 -15.22 -2.44 -7.32
CA HIS A 90 -15.87 -1.25 -6.77
C HIS A 90 -15.06 -0.63 -5.62
N ARG A 91 -13.79 -0.99 -5.48
CA ARG A 91 -12.87 -0.54 -4.42
C ARG A 91 -13.34 -0.89 -3.01
N ARG A 92 -14.16 -1.93 -2.86
CA ARG A 92 -14.62 -2.38 -1.54
C ARG A 92 -13.62 -3.37 -0.97
N SER A 93 -13.24 -3.15 0.27
CA SER A 93 -12.32 -4.01 1.00
C SER A 93 -13.05 -5.19 1.63
N TRP A 94 -12.49 -6.37 1.40
CA TRP A 94 -12.92 -7.63 1.96
C TRP A 94 -11.74 -8.26 2.72
N ARG A 95 -12.03 -8.88 3.86
CA ARG A 95 -11.06 -9.61 4.68
C ARG A 95 -11.29 -11.10 4.47
N GLU A 96 -10.24 -11.83 4.11
CA GLU A 96 -10.31 -13.29 3.97
C GLU A 96 -10.12 -13.98 5.33
N ASP A 97 -10.96 -14.97 5.63
CA ASP A 97 -10.80 -15.87 6.78
C ASP A 97 -9.99 -17.13 6.43
N GLU A 98 -9.72 -17.97 7.43
CA GLU A 98 -8.96 -19.23 7.25
C GLU A 98 -9.64 -20.25 6.32
N HIS A 99 -10.92 -20.06 6.00
CA HIS A 99 -11.70 -20.91 5.12
C HIS A 99 -11.84 -20.33 3.70
N GLY A 100 -11.18 -19.20 3.42
CA GLY A 100 -11.24 -18.50 2.15
C GLY A 100 -12.56 -17.72 1.95
N ASN A 101 -13.34 -17.50 3.00
CA ASN A 101 -14.50 -16.61 2.90
C ASN A 101 -14.03 -15.16 3.03
N LEU A 102 -14.58 -14.32 2.16
CA LEU A 102 -14.37 -12.89 2.18
C LEU A 102 -15.47 -12.22 3.00
N TRP A 103 -15.08 -11.44 4.00
CA TRP A 103 -15.98 -10.71 4.89
C TRP A 103 -15.82 -9.21 4.71
N ARG A 104 -16.93 -8.47 4.72
CA ARG A 104 -16.90 -7.01 4.79
C ARG A 104 -18.05 -6.49 5.62
N THR A 105 -17.88 -5.28 6.16
CA THR A 105 -18.96 -4.50 6.75
C THR A 105 -19.16 -3.27 5.88
N ASP A 106 -20.40 -3.00 5.47
CA ASP A 106 -20.71 -1.81 4.67
C ASP A 106 -20.97 -0.57 5.55
N GLU A 107 -21.21 0.57 4.90
CA GLU A 107 -21.44 1.86 5.57
C GLU A 107 -22.70 1.88 6.45
N ASN A 108 -23.65 0.95 6.21
CA ASN A 108 -24.87 0.82 7.00
C ASN A 108 -24.67 -0.11 8.21
N GLY A 109 -23.48 -0.71 8.37
CA GLY A 109 -23.18 -1.69 9.39
C GLY A 109 -23.62 -3.12 9.04
N ASP A 110 -24.07 -3.37 7.81
CA ASP A 110 -24.46 -4.72 7.38
C ASP A 110 -23.20 -5.56 7.12
N LEU A 111 -23.18 -6.77 7.68
CA LEU A 111 -22.11 -7.74 7.45
C LEU A 111 -22.41 -8.53 6.18
N TRP A 112 -21.43 -8.64 5.30
CA TRP A 112 -21.50 -9.40 4.06
C TRP A 112 -20.43 -10.48 4.05
N ARG A 113 -20.83 -11.69 3.65
CA ARG A 113 -19.93 -12.81 3.41
C ARG A 113 -19.94 -13.20 1.94
N GLN A 114 -18.77 -13.48 1.39
CA GLN A 114 -18.62 -14.13 0.09
C GLN A 114 -17.86 -15.45 0.28
N SER A 115 -18.50 -16.55 -0.08
CA SER A 115 -17.85 -17.87 -0.08
C SER A 115 -16.77 -17.99 -1.17
N PRO A 116 -15.82 -18.93 -1.07
CA PRO A 116 -14.84 -19.24 -2.11
C PRO A 116 -15.48 -19.57 -3.47
N ALA A 117 -16.72 -20.08 -3.48
CA ALA A 117 -17.50 -20.35 -4.67
C ALA A 117 -18.10 -19.08 -5.32
N GLY A 118 -17.78 -17.89 -4.81
CA GLY A 118 -18.22 -16.60 -5.32
C GLY A 118 -19.61 -16.16 -4.86
N LYS A 119 -20.37 -17.00 -4.16
CA LYS A 119 -21.71 -16.66 -3.63
C LYS A 119 -21.59 -15.59 -2.54
N ARG A 120 -22.30 -14.47 -2.70
CA ARG A 120 -22.39 -13.35 -1.75
C ARG A 120 -23.72 -13.38 -0.99
N GLU A 121 -23.67 -13.20 0.32
CA GLU A 121 -24.86 -13.11 1.16
C GLU A 121 -24.67 -12.11 2.31
N ARG A 122 -25.77 -11.45 2.69
CA ARG A 122 -25.82 -10.57 3.85
C ARG A 122 -26.04 -11.43 5.09
N ILE A 123 -25.18 -11.27 6.08
CA ILE A 123 -25.26 -11.94 7.37
C ILE A 123 -25.93 -10.98 8.33
N GLU A 124 -27.11 -11.36 8.83
CA GLU A 124 -27.73 -10.62 9.91
C GLU A 124 -26.91 -10.86 11.17
N ALA A 125 -26.55 -9.78 11.89
CA ALA A 125 -25.79 -9.85 13.13
C ALA A 125 -26.64 -10.53 14.23
N SER A 126 -26.77 -11.84 14.15
CA SER A 126 -27.50 -12.70 15.09
C SER A 126 -26.93 -14.11 14.99
N THR A 127 -25.63 -14.25 15.22
CA THR A 127 -25.06 -15.51 15.69
C THR A 127 -23.84 -15.14 16.53
N THR A 128 -24.08 -14.81 17.79
CA THR A 128 -23.13 -15.13 18.86
C THR A 128 -22.75 -16.60 18.66
N PRO A 129 -21.47 -16.98 18.56
CA PRO A 129 -21.14 -18.38 18.74
C PRO A 129 -21.58 -18.74 20.17
N GLU A 130 -22.63 -19.54 20.29
CA GLU A 130 -22.86 -20.28 21.52
C GLU A 130 -21.62 -21.14 21.72
N ASP A 131 -20.84 -20.84 22.77
CA ASP A 131 -19.87 -21.75 23.34
C ASP A 131 -20.62 -23.04 23.71
N GLU A 132 -20.49 -24.09 22.89
CA GLU A 132 -20.91 -25.45 23.24
C GLU A 132 -19.81 -26.12 24.09
N ASP A 133 -20.13 -26.25 25.39
CA ASP A 133 -19.70 -27.20 26.45
C ASP A 133 -18.22 -27.59 26.65
#